data_AF-A0A2N0TYI5-F1
#
_entry.id   AF-A0A2N0TYI5-F1
#
_cell.length_a   1.000
_cell.length_b   1.000
_cell.length_c   1.000
_cell.angle_alpha   90.00
_cell.angle_beta   90.00
_cell.angle_gamma   90.00
#
_symmetry.space_group_name_H-M   'P 1'
#
loop_
_entity.id
_entity.type
_entity.pdbx_description
1 polymer ?
#
loop_
_entity_poly.entity_id
_entity_poly.type
_entity_poly.pdbx_seq_one_letter_code
_entity_poly.pdbx_strand_id
1 'polypeptide(L)'
;MFKTNQLKILMMNELFEEDNIKLNLPVKINYRVLEDVLQKKLVGEQIGMEDSNGTVKNYVEVLDANLGKSQQPNFDLTLNLKLKTLTTLFKNKEVNLLMHISLGFDEVDQVIDVKDYELVGQSKNWFMDNSLETLANTLIYKKIKNKMRLDLKPHIKEQLVKVNEKLGEEMEAAPGVFLSGNVNILKVAEIIPGDTLLLILLEISAYGFVDIKEIKL
;
A
#
# COMPACT_ATOMS: atom_id res chain seq x y z
N MET A 1 -39.59 -6.00 -41.18
CA MET A 1 -38.34 -5.20 -41.17
C MET A 1 -38.03 -4.54 -39.83
N PHE A 2 -38.99 -3.94 -39.12
CA PHE A 2 -38.74 -3.26 -37.82
C PHE A 2 -38.26 -4.15 -36.67
N LYS A 3 -38.73 -5.41 -36.56
CA LYS A 3 -38.30 -6.35 -35.50
C LYS A 3 -36.81 -6.74 -35.58
N THR A 4 -36.23 -6.80 -36.78
CA THR A 4 -34.86 -7.28 -36.99
C THR A 4 -33.81 -6.22 -36.58
N ASN A 5 -34.12 -4.93 -36.73
CA ASN A 5 -33.26 -3.85 -36.26
C ASN A 5 -33.29 -3.70 -34.74
N GLN A 6 -34.46 -3.85 -34.11
CA GLN A 6 -34.54 -3.83 -32.64
C GLN A 6 -33.81 -5.02 -32.03
N LEU A 7 -33.89 -6.22 -32.62
CA LEU A 7 -33.13 -7.39 -32.15
C LEU A 7 -31.62 -7.18 -32.28
N LYS A 8 -31.16 -6.57 -33.37
CA LYS A 8 -29.74 -6.22 -33.56
C LYS A 8 -29.26 -5.19 -32.56
N ILE A 9 -30.05 -4.16 -32.29
CA ILE A 9 -29.73 -3.13 -31.28
C ILE A 9 -29.69 -3.76 -29.88
N LEU A 10 -30.64 -4.66 -29.58
CA LEU A 10 -30.65 -5.39 -28.30
C LEU A 10 -29.42 -6.30 -28.16
N MET A 11 -29.06 -7.06 -29.19
CA MET A 11 -27.87 -7.93 -29.18
C MET A 11 -26.56 -7.15 -29.15
N MET A 12 -26.49 -5.99 -29.82
CA MET A 12 -25.35 -5.09 -29.69
C MET A 12 -25.24 -4.59 -28.24
N ASN A 13 -26.36 -4.15 -27.65
CA ASN A 13 -26.39 -3.70 -26.25
C ASN A 13 -26.08 -4.81 -25.24
N GLU A 14 -26.50 -6.06 -25.47
CA GLU A 14 -26.15 -7.20 -24.62
C GLU A 14 -24.64 -7.53 -24.70
N LEU A 15 -24.01 -7.37 -25.87
CA LEU A 15 -22.54 -7.44 -26.00
C LEU A 15 -21.81 -6.26 -25.32
N PHE A 16 -22.53 -5.20 -24.96
CA PHE A 16 -22.01 -3.99 -24.32
C PHE A 16 -22.17 -3.98 -22.79
N GLU A 17 -22.92 -4.93 -22.21
CA GLU A 17 -23.14 -5.00 -20.75
C GLU A 17 -22.22 -6.01 -20.04
N GLU A 18 -21.60 -6.94 -20.76
CA GLU A 18 -20.65 -7.88 -20.18
C GLU A 18 -19.21 -7.38 -20.27
N ASP A 19 -18.46 -7.49 -19.17
CA ASP A 19 -17.02 -7.22 -19.14
C ASP A 19 -16.29 -8.14 -20.14
N ASN A 20 -15.87 -7.57 -21.26
CA ASN A 20 -15.13 -8.28 -22.31
C ASN A 20 -13.61 -8.31 -22.06
N ILE A 21 -13.14 -7.63 -21.00
CA ILE A 21 -11.75 -7.60 -20.57
C ILE A 21 -11.67 -8.04 -19.11
N LYS A 22 -10.88 -9.10 -18.86
CA LYS A 22 -10.52 -9.55 -17.51
C LYS A 22 -9.01 -9.72 -17.41
N LEU A 23 -8.37 -8.98 -16.50
CA LEU A 23 -6.92 -8.95 -16.35
C LEU A 23 -6.54 -9.17 -14.90
N ASN A 24 -5.49 -9.97 -14.70
CA ASN A 24 -4.78 -10.07 -13.43
C ASN A 24 -3.39 -9.49 -13.64
N LEU A 25 -3.20 -8.23 -13.25
CA LEU A 25 -1.99 -7.47 -13.54
C LEU A 25 -1.07 -7.44 -12.32
N PRO A 26 0.12 -8.07 -12.38
CA PRO A 26 1.12 -7.95 -11.33
C PRO A 26 1.81 -6.58 -11.36
N VAL A 27 1.69 -5.83 -10.27
CA VAL A 27 2.38 -4.56 -10.03
C VAL A 27 3.55 -4.79 -9.07
N LYS A 28 4.75 -4.42 -9.50
CA LYS A 28 5.97 -4.51 -8.69
C LYS A 28 6.25 -3.18 -8.01
N ILE A 29 6.28 -3.16 -6.69
CA ILE A 29 6.66 -1.99 -5.89
C ILE A 29 7.97 -2.28 -5.19
N ASN A 30 9.04 -1.59 -5.58
CA ASN A 30 10.32 -1.73 -4.90
C ASN A 30 10.22 -1.22 -3.45
N TYR A 31 10.87 -1.88 -2.50
CA TYR A 31 10.86 -1.44 -1.11
C TYR A 31 11.38 -0.02 -0.91
N ARG A 32 12.29 0.47 -1.76
CA ARG A 32 12.73 1.88 -1.74
C ARG A 32 11.58 2.87 -1.88
N VAL A 33 10.58 2.55 -2.69
CA VAL A 33 9.39 3.42 -2.86
C VAL A 33 8.56 3.45 -1.57
N LEU A 34 8.45 2.32 -0.87
CA LEU A 34 7.75 2.22 0.41
C LEU A 34 8.54 2.91 1.53
N GLU A 35 9.87 2.79 1.52
CA GLU A 35 10.78 3.49 2.43
C GLU A 35 10.61 5.01 2.33
N ASP A 36 10.60 5.58 1.13
CA ASP A 36 10.40 7.02 0.92
C ASP A 36 9.08 7.51 1.57
N VAL A 37 8.03 6.70 1.48
CA VAL A 37 6.73 7.01 2.09
C VAL A 37 6.80 6.90 3.62
N LEU A 38 7.46 5.87 4.15
CA LEU A 38 7.63 5.68 5.58
C LEU A 38 8.50 6.79 6.19
N GLN A 39 9.61 7.16 5.55
CA GLN A 39 10.47 8.23 6.02
C GLN A 39 9.71 9.55 6.12
N LYS A 40 8.91 9.91 5.10
CA LYS A 40 8.04 11.10 5.14
C LYS A 40 7.01 11.08 6.28
N LYS A 41 6.57 9.89 6.70
CA LYS A 41 5.57 9.71 7.77
C LYS A 41 6.16 9.67 9.17
N LEU A 42 7.40 9.18 9.31
CA LEU A 42 8.00 8.81 10.60
C LEU A 42 9.20 9.68 11.00
N VAL A 43 10.05 10.12 10.07
CA VAL A 43 11.27 10.88 10.42
C VAL A 43 10.90 12.21 11.07
N GLY A 44 11.57 12.54 12.17
CA GLY A 44 11.28 13.69 13.03
C GLY A 44 10.12 13.45 14.02
N GLU A 45 9.41 12.33 13.92
CA GLU A 45 8.33 12.01 14.84
C GLU A 45 8.90 11.70 16.23
N GLN A 46 8.38 12.38 17.24
CA GLN A 46 8.69 12.10 18.63
C GLN A 46 7.71 11.06 19.19
N ILE A 47 8.24 10.10 19.95
CA ILE A 47 7.46 9.03 20.58
C ILE A 47 7.59 9.21 22.09
N GLY A 48 6.44 9.38 22.74
CA GLY A 48 6.30 9.77 24.14
C GLY A 48 5.17 9.04 24.85
N MET A 49 5.20 9.02 26.18
CA MET A 49 4.05 8.64 27.02
C MET A 49 3.43 9.90 27.63
N GLU A 50 2.11 9.93 27.65
CA GLU A 50 1.35 10.83 28.49
C GLU A 50 1.30 10.24 29.91
N ASP A 51 1.63 11.06 30.91
CA ASP A 51 1.48 10.66 32.31
C ASP A 51 0.02 10.81 32.79
N SER A 52 -0.25 10.39 34.03
CA SER A 52 -1.59 10.47 34.63
C SER A 52 -2.13 11.90 34.78
N ASN A 53 -1.27 12.90 34.61
CA ASN A 53 -1.61 14.33 34.72
C ASN A 53 -1.75 14.99 33.33
N GLY A 54 -1.69 14.21 32.25
CA GLY A 54 -1.79 14.71 30.87
C GLY A 54 -0.49 15.31 30.31
N THR A 55 0.64 15.19 31.03
CA THR A 55 1.93 15.70 30.57
C THR A 55 2.60 14.68 29.65
N VAL A 56 2.87 15.07 28.41
CA VAL A 56 3.56 14.22 27.44
C VAL A 56 5.07 14.30 27.65
N LYS A 57 5.68 13.16 27.99
CA LYS A 57 7.13 13.00 28.05
C LYS A 57 7.61 12.24 26.82
N ASN A 58 8.38 12.91 25.98
CA ASN A 58 9.00 12.31 24.80
C ASN A 58 10.28 11.56 25.17
N TYR A 59 10.42 10.35 24.64
CA TYR A 59 11.54 9.47 24.98
C TYR A 59 12.49 9.26 23.80
N VAL A 60 11.97 9.22 22.59
CA VAL A 60 12.77 9.07 21.36
C VAL A 60 12.23 9.94 20.24
N GLU A 61 13.11 10.27 19.30
CA GLU A 61 12.83 10.88 18.01
C GLU A 61 13.28 9.91 16.91
N VAL A 62 12.47 9.72 15.88
CA VAL A 62 12.85 8.88 14.72
C VAL A 62 13.78 9.68 13.82
N LEU A 63 14.99 9.18 13.60
CA LEU A 63 15.98 9.76 12.70
C LEU A 63 15.94 9.17 11.29
N ASP A 64 15.65 7.87 11.19
CA ASP A 64 15.60 7.15 9.92
C ASP A 64 14.69 5.92 10.03
N ALA A 65 14.19 5.45 8.90
CA ALA A 65 13.36 4.26 8.74
C ALA A 65 13.69 3.55 7.43
N ASN A 66 14.07 2.28 7.49
CA ASN A 66 14.40 1.46 6.33
C ASN A 66 13.63 0.13 6.34
N LEU A 67 13.28 -0.38 5.17
CA LEU A 67 12.58 -1.64 4.97
C LEU A 67 13.51 -2.68 4.35
N GLY A 68 13.27 -3.94 4.69
CA GLY A 68 13.94 -5.06 4.08
C GLY A 68 13.08 -6.31 4.12
N LYS A 69 13.59 -7.40 3.54
CA LYS A 69 13.00 -8.73 3.69
C LYS A 69 13.36 -9.29 5.06
N SER A 70 12.36 -9.81 5.77
CA SER A 70 12.63 -10.59 6.98
C SER A 70 13.28 -11.93 6.64
N GLN A 71 14.35 -12.26 7.36
CA GLN A 71 14.99 -13.59 7.34
C GLN A 71 14.38 -14.54 8.39
N GLN A 72 13.50 -14.04 9.27
CA GLN A 72 12.81 -14.86 10.24
C GLN A 72 11.61 -15.57 9.60
N PRO A 73 11.37 -16.85 9.91
CA PRO A 73 10.17 -17.56 9.49
C PRO A 73 8.90 -16.83 9.94
N ASN A 74 7.84 -16.91 9.13
CA ASN A 74 6.53 -16.30 9.39
C ASN A 74 6.46 -14.76 9.36
N PHE A 75 7.58 -14.09 9.10
CA PHE A 75 7.63 -12.65 8.93
C PHE A 75 7.97 -12.28 7.49
N ASP A 76 7.37 -11.20 7.01
CA ASP A 76 7.45 -10.78 5.62
C ASP A 76 8.56 -9.74 5.42
N LEU A 77 8.57 -8.75 6.30
CA LEU A 77 9.41 -7.56 6.20
C LEU A 77 10.20 -7.31 7.49
N THR A 78 11.28 -6.57 7.36
CA THR A 78 11.92 -5.89 8.48
C THR A 78 11.73 -4.40 8.36
N LEU A 79 11.44 -3.72 9.47
CA LEU A 79 11.55 -2.27 9.60
C LEU A 79 12.68 -1.97 10.58
N ASN A 80 13.73 -1.33 10.10
CA ASN A 80 14.83 -0.84 10.91
C ASN A 80 14.65 0.65 11.17
N LEU A 81 14.49 1.03 12.43
CA LEU A 81 14.35 2.41 12.86
C LEU A 81 15.63 2.87 13.54
N LYS A 82 16.18 3.97 13.04
CA LYS A 82 17.21 4.72 13.76
C LYS A 82 16.54 5.75 14.64
N LEU A 83 16.82 5.73 15.93
CA LEU A 83 16.17 6.56 16.93
C LEU A 83 17.20 7.38 17.70
N LYS A 84 16.81 8.58 18.12
CA LYS A 84 17.56 9.44 19.05
C LYS A 84 16.84 9.53 20.38
N THR A 85 17.50 9.17 21.46
CA THR A 85 16.93 9.25 22.81
C THR A 85 16.89 10.70 23.31
N LEU A 86 15.74 11.08 23.87
CA LEU A 86 15.45 12.40 24.41
C LEU A 86 15.48 12.43 25.95
N THR A 87 15.67 11.27 26.60
CA THR A 87 15.72 11.15 28.06
C THR A 87 16.99 11.75 28.65
N THR A 88 16.93 12.21 29.90
CA THR A 88 18.09 12.79 30.61
C THR A 88 19.20 11.76 30.86
N LEU A 89 18.86 10.50 31.16
CA LEU A 89 19.82 9.43 31.45
C LEU A 89 20.58 8.94 30.20
N PHE A 90 19.98 9.08 29.02
CA PHE A 90 20.57 8.65 27.75
C PHE A 90 20.59 9.77 26.72
N LYS A 91 20.79 11.02 27.14
CA LYS A 91 20.57 12.18 26.26
C LYS A 91 21.34 12.08 24.95
N ASN A 92 20.64 12.21 23.82
CA ASN A 92 21.17 12.23 22.46
C ASN A 92 21.92 10.95 22.04
N LYS A 93 21.64 9.79 22.63
CA LYS A 93 22.17 8.53 22.11
C LYS A 93 21.37 8.07 20.89
N GLU A 94 22.08 7.59 19.88
CA GLU A 94 21.47 6.93 18.74
C GLU A 94 21.37 5.43 19.00
N VAL A 95 20.23 4.87 18.64
CA VAL A 95 19.89 3.46 18.88
C VAL A 95 19.09 2.93 17.70
N ASN A 96 19.33 1.66 17.36
CA ASN A 96 18.65 0.99 16.26
C ASN A 96 17.65 -0.02 16.81
N LEU A 97 16.43 0.05 16.30
CA LEU A 97 15.36 -0.89 16.60
C LEU A 97 15.03 -1.65 15.31
N LEU A 98 15.27 -2.96 15.31
CA LEU A 98 14.86 -3.84 14.23
C LEU A 98 13.55 -4.49 14.59
N MET A 99 12.62 -4.55 13.63
CA MET A 99 11.32 -5.17 13.83
C MET A 99 11.03 -6.09 12.66
N HIS A 100 10.70 -7.33 12.94
CA HIS A 100 10.17 -8.27 11.97
C HIS A 100 8.65 -8.12 11.94
N ILE A 101 8.06 -8.06 10.74
CA ILE A 101 6.66 -7.69 10.53
C ILE A 101 6.02 -8.71 9.60
N SER A 102 4.89 -9.27 10.01
CA SER A 102 3.99 -10.05 9.17
C SER A 102 2.86 -9.16 8.67
N LEU A 103 2.67 -9.14 7.36
CA LEU A 103 1.63 -8.35 6.72
C LEU A 103 0.32 -9.13 6.67
N GLY A 104 -0.77 -8.43 6.96
CA GLY A 104 -2.11 -8.87 6.62
C GLY A 104 -2.67 -8.12 5.44
N PHE A 105 -3.51 -8.81 4.69
CA PHE A 105 -4.36 -8.22 3.68
C PHE A 105 -5.77 -8.77 3.84
N ASP A 106 -6.72 -7.86 4.02
CA ASP A 106 -8.14 -8.15 3.94
C ASP A 106 -8.61 -7.77 2.53
N GLU A 107 -8.93 -8.76 1.71
CA GLU A 107 -9.38 -8.53 0.33
C GLU A 107 -10.76 -7.85 0.27
N VAL A 108 -11.66 -8.12 1.22
CA VAL A 108 -13.01 -7.54 1.20
C VAL A 108 -12.94 -6.06 1.60
N ASP A 109 -12.16 -5.77 2.64
CA ASP A 109 -11.97 -4.40 3.10
C ASP A 109 -10.91 -3.64 2.33
N GLN A 110 -10.10 -4.33 1.50
CA GLN A 110 -8.97 -3.78 0.77
C GLN A 110 -8.02 -3.04 1.72
N VAL A 111 -7.74 -3.66 2.88
CA VAL A 111 -6.90 -3.09 3.93
C VAL A 111 -5.64 -3.91 4.08
N ILE A 112 -4.50 -3.22 4.09
CA ILE A 112 -3.21 -3.79 4.51
C ILE A 112 -3.03 -3.46 6.00
N ASP A 113 -2.60 -4.43 6.79
CA ASP A 113 -2.25 -4.21 8.19
C ASP A 113 -1.04 -5.03 8.65
N VAL A 114 -0.66 -4.83 9.91
CA VAL A 114 0.35 -5.64 10.59
C VAL A 114 -0.37 -6.69 11.42
N LYS A 115 -0.28 -7.95 10.99
CA LYS A 115 -0.85 -9.11 11.70
C LYS A 115 -0.06 -9.42 12.95
N ASP A 116 1.25 -9.55 12.79
CA ASP A 116 2.18 -9.89 13.86
C ASP A 116 3.52 -9.16 13.70
N TYR A 117 4.27 -9.06 14.80
CA TYR A 117 5.57 -8.43 14.82
C TYR A 117 6.48 -9.01 15.91
N GLU A 118 7.79 -8.92 15.69
CA GLU A 118 8.81 -9.25 16.68
C GLU A 118 9.85 -8.12 16.74
N LEU A 119 10.16 -7.66 17.95
CA LEU A 119 11.17 -6.62 18.18
C LEU A 119 12.51 -7.24 18.54
N VAL A 120 13.55 -6.83 17.82
CA VAL A 120 14.94 -7.19 18.09
C VAL A 120 15.74 -5.91 18.30
N GLY A 121 16.07 -5.61 19.55
CA GLY A 121 16.98 -4.51 19.86
C GLY A 121 18.43 -4.91 19.59
N GLN A 122 19.10 -4.16 18.71
CA GLN A 122 20.46 -4.50 18.26
C GLN A 122 21.56 -4.12 19.25
N SER A 123 21.27 -3.34 20.30
CA SER A 123 22.28 -2.93 21.29
C SER A 123 22.05 -3.59 22.65
N LYS A 124 23.12 -4.17 23.22
CA LYS A 124 23.11 -4.83 24.55
C LYS A 124 22.63 -3.92 25.70
N ASN A 125 22.67 -2.59 25.52
CA ASN A 125 22.33 -1.61 26.55
C ASN A 125 20.91 -1.04 26.41
N TRP A 126 20.21 -1.26 25.29
CA TRP A 126 18.86 -0.73 25.06
C TRP A 126 17.80 -1.42 25.93
N PHE A 127 17.91 -2.75 26.07
CA PHE A 127 16.97 -3.55 26.88
C PHE A 127 17.30 -3.54 28.38
N MET A 128 18.42 -2.93 28.81
CA MET A 128 18.74 -2.88 30.24
C MET A 128 17.94 -1.82 31.00
N ASP A 129 17.24 -0.90 30.29
CA ASP A 129 16.31 0.04 30.91
C ASP A 129 14.87 -0.42 30.65
N ASN A 130 14.21 -0.94 31.70
CA ASN A 130 12.82 -1.38 31.68
C ASN A 130 11.86 -0.33 31.08
N SER A 131 12.19 0.96 31.18
CA SER A 131 11.37 2.02 30.60
C SER A 131 11.44 2.06 29.07
N LEU A 132 12.64 1.91 28.48
CA LEU A 132 12.85 1.86 27.03
C LEU A 132 12.27 0.59 26.41
N GLU A 133 12.38 -0.54 27.11
CA GLU A 133 11.73 -1.79 26.69
C GLU A 133 10.21 -1.65 26.67
N THR A 134 9.60 -1.09 27.73
CA THR A 134 8.15 -0.86 27.79
C THR A 134 7.67 0.12 26.70
N LEU A 135 8.46 1.16 26.42
CA LEU A 135 8.24 2.10 25.32
C LEU A 135 8.26 1.41 23.95
N ALA A 136 9.26 0.55 23.71
CA ALA A 136 9.41 -0.18 22.47
C ALA A 136 8.22 -1.12 22.23
N ASN A 137 7.92 -1.96 23.23
CA ASN A 137 6.90 -3.00 23.14
C ASN A 137 5.48 -2.42 23.02
N THR A 138 5.19 -1.27 23.65
CA THR A 138 3.81 -0.77 23.73
C THR A 138 3.54 0.39 22.79
N LEU A 139 4.40 1.41 22.79
CA LEU A 139 4.13 2.66 22.07
C LEU A 139 4.66 2.67 20.66
N ILE A 140 5.91 2.24 20.49
CA ILE A 140 6.54 2.21 19.17
C ILE A 140 5.73 1.25 18.29
N TYR A 141 5.48 0.03 18.76
CA TYR A 141 4.60 -0.92 18.06
C TYR A 141 3.23 -0.33 17.71
N LYS A 142 2.47 0.18 18.70
CA LYS A 142 1.12 0.72 18.46
C LYS A 142 1.14 1.84 17.42
N LYS A 143 2.13 2.72 17.49
CA LYS A 143 2.29 3.80 16.51
C LYS A 143 2.59 3.26 15.12
N ILE A 144 3.53 2.31 14.99
CA ILE A 144 3.87 1.70 13.70
C ILE A 144 2.68 0.95 13.12
N LYS A 145 2.03 0.10 13.90
CA LYS A 145 0.84 -0.65 13.46
C LYS A 145 -0.22 0.29 12.88
N ASN A 146 -0.50 1.39 13.57
CA ASN A 146 -1.46 2.39 13.10
C ASN A 146 -1.00 3.12 11.84
N LYS A 147 0.31 3.42 11.71
CA LYS A 147 0.87 4.14 10.56
C LYS A 147 1.03 3.25 9.32
N MET A 148 1.19 1.94 9.52
CA MET A 148 1.32 0.93 8.47
C MET A 148 -0.02 0.38 8.01
N ARG A 149 -1.09 0.52 8.80
CA ARG A 149 -2.45 0.24 8.33
C ARG A 149 -2.78 1.16 7.16
N LEU A 150 -3.13 0.57 6.02
CA LEU A 150 -3.44 1.29 4.79
C LEU A 150 -4.76 0.81 4.22
N ASP A 151 -5.72 1.73 4.12
CA ASP A 151 -6.97 1.51 3.38
C ASP A 151 -6.74 1.85 1.91
N LEU A 152 -6.88 0.85 1.04
CA LEU A 152 -6.65 1.00 -0.39
C LEU A 152 -7.89 1.49 -1.14
N LYS A 153 -9.10 1.38 -0.55
CA LYS A 153 -10.35 1.74 -1.25
C LYS A 153 -10.35 3.18 -1.77
N PRO A 154 -9.96 4.21 -0.99
CA PRO A 154 -9.94 5.59 -1.48
C PRO A 154 -8.99 5.77 -2.67
N HIS A 155 -7.80 5.15 -2.60
CA HIS A 155 -6.80 5.24 -3.66
C HIS A 155 -7.24 4.50 -4.93
N ILE A 156 -7.77 3.29 -4.78
CA ILE A 156 -8.35 2.51 -5.88
C ILE A 156 -9.47 3.29 -6.55
N LYS A 157 -10.39 3.87 -5.76
CA LYS A 157 -11.51 4.68 -6.28
C LYS A 157 -11.02 5.90 -7.04
N GLU A 158 -10.03 6.61 -6.51
CA GLU A 158 -9.43 7.76 -7.19
C GLU A 158 -8.81 7.37 -8.54
N GLN A 159 -8.06 6.26 -8.58
CA GLN A 159 -7.47 5.77 -9.83
C GLN A 159 -8.53 5.29 -10.81
N LEU A 160 -9.58 4.62 -10.34
CA LEU A 160 -10.69 4.16 -11.16
C LEU A 160 -11.40 5.33 -11.85
N VAL A 161 -11.66 6.42 -11.12
CA VAL A 161 -12.23 7.66 -11.68
C VAL A 161 -11.33 8.20 -12.80
N LYS A 162 -10.02 8.36 -12.54
CA LYS A 162 -9.07 8.89 -13.52
C LYS A 162 -8.94 8.02 -14.77
N VAL A 163 -8.97 6.70 -14.62
CA VAL A 163 -8.91 5.76 -15.75
C VAL A 163 -10.19 5.83 -16.57
N ASN A 164 -11.35 5.85 -15.91
CA ASN A 164 -12.64 5.91 -16.60
C ASN A 164 -12.92 7.26 -17.26
N GLU A 165 -12.42 8.37 -16.73
CA GLU A 165 -12.43 9.67 -17.42
C GLU A 165 -11.68 9.58 -18.76
N LYS A 166 -10.50 8.93 -18.77
CA LYS A 166 -9.70 8.75 -19.99
C LYS A 166 -10.28 7.76 -20.99
N LEU A 167 -10.96 6.70 -20.52
CA LEU A 167 -11.56 5.68 -21.38
C LEU A 167 -12.96 6.09 -21.89
N GLY A 168 -13.66 6.95 -21.15
CA GLY A 168 -14.94 7.52 -21.59
C GLY A 168 -14.76 8.55 -22.71
N GLU A 169 -13.61 9.20 -22.77
CA GLU A 169 -13.15 9.95 -23.94
C GLU A 169 -12.54 8.98 -24.96
N GLU A 170 -12.97 9.08 -26.21
CA GLU A 170 -12.43 8.25 -27.28
C GLU A 170 -10.96 8.61 -27.55
N MET A 171 -10.05 7.67 -27.28
CA MET A 171 -8.60 7.88 -27.35
C MET A 171 -8.01 7.27 -28.62
N GLU A 172 -7.33 8.07 -29.44
CA GLU A 172 -6.59 7.55 -30.60
C GLU A 172 -5.34 6.78 -30.15
N ALA A 173 -5.33 5.46 -30.34
CA ALA A 173 -4.20 4.60 -29.98
C ALA A 173 -3.18 4.43 -31.11
N ALA A 174 -3.64 4.55 -32.35
CA ALA A 174 -2.85 4.61 -33.57
C ALA A 174 -3.64 5.39 -34.64
N PRO A 175 -2.99 5.90 -35.70
CA PRO A 175 -3.70 6.65 -36.75
C PRO A 175 -4.94 5.91 -37.27
N GLY A 176 -6.12 6.48 -37.04
CA GLY A 176 -7.40 5.89 -37.46
C GLY A 176 -7.96 4.79 -36.56
N VAL A 177 -7.30 4.45 -35.45
CA VAL A 177 -7.70 3.43 -34.47
C VAL A 177 -7.95 4.08 -33.11
N PHE A 178 -9.20 4.02 -32.67
CA PHE A 178 -9.68 4.67 -31.47
C PHE A 178 -10.13 3.64 -30.43
N LEU A 179 -9.85 3.92 -29.17
CA LEU A 179 -10.20 3.09 -28.02
C LEU A 179 -11.14 3.86 -27.10
N SER A 180 -12.17 3.18 -26.61
CA SER A 180 -13.04 3.69 -25.55
C SER A 180 -13.47 2.54 -24.64
N GLY A 181 -14.00 2.85 -23.46
CA GLY A 181 -14.47 1.83 -22.54
C GLY A 181 -14.68 2.30 -21.12
N ASN A 182 -14.81 1.33 -20.22
CA ASN A 182 -14.93 1.57 -18.79
C ASN A 182 -14.40 0.38 -17.99
N VAL A 183 -13.70 0.68 -16.90
CA VAL A 183 -13.32 -0.29 -15.89
C VAL A 183 -14.41 -0.34 -14.83
N ASN A 184 -15.02 -1.52 -14.67
CA ASN A 184 -16.07 -1.78 -13.71
C ASN A 184 -15.50 -2.25 -12.36
N ILE A 185 -14.47 -3.09 -12.40
CA ILE A 185 -13.80 -3.63 -11.22
C ILE A 185 -12.32 -3.32 -11.31
N LEU A 186 -11.79 -2.72 -10.24
CA LEU A 186 -10.36 -2.62 -9.95
C LEU A 186 -10.20 -2.93 -8.46
N LYS A 187 -9.49 -4.00 -8.12
CA LYS A 187 -9.17 -4.33 -6.73
C LYS A 187 -7.80 -4.99 -6.61
N VAL A 188 -7.21 -4.94 -5.42
CA VAL A 188 -6.07 -5.80 -5.08
C VAL A 188 -6.62 -7.18 -4.73
N ALA A 189 -6.17 -8.20 -5.46
CA ALA A 189 -6.48 -9.60 -5.18
C ALA A 189 -5.49 -10.20 -4.18
N GLU A 190 -4.21 -9.83 -4.30
CA GLU A 190 -3.16 -10.44 -3.49
C GLU A 190 -1.98 -9.49 -3.28
N ILE A 191 -1.29 -9.65 -2.15
CA ILE A 191 -0.05 -8.97 -1.82
C ILE A 191 0.99 -10.02 -1.45
N ILE A 192 2.10 -10.05 -2.20
CA ILE A 192 3.14 -11.06 -2.06
C ILE A 192 4.48 -10.35 -1.76
N PRO A 193 5.03 -10.52 -0.54
CA PRO A 193 6.31 -9.95 -0.15
C PRO A 193 7.50 -10.73 -0.76
N GLY A 194 8.19 -10.13 -1.72
CA GLY A 194 9.45 -10.64 -2.29
C GLY A 194 10.70 -10.12 -1.57
N ASP A 195 11.88 -10.37 -2.13
CA ASP A 195 13.13 -10.03 -1.42
C ASP A 195 13.43 -8.52 -1.40
N THR A 196 13.15 -7.82 -2.50
CA THR A 196 13.43 -6.38 -2.65
C THR A 196 12.20 -5.59 -3.10
N LEU A 197 11.06 -6.25 -3.22
CA LEU A 197 9.83 -5.67 -3.75
C LEU A 197 8.61 -6.35 -3.13
N LEU A 198 7.51 -5.60 -3.12
CA LEU A 198 6.17 -6.11 -2.91
C LEU A 198 5.54 -6.33 -4.29
N LEU A 199 4.97 -7.52 -4.53
CA LEU A 199 4.14 -7.77 -5.69
C LEU A 199 2.68 -7.60 -5.28
N ILE A 200 1.95 -6.76 -6.00
CA ILE A 200 0.52 -6.56 -5.81
C ILE A 200 -0.18 -7.11 -7.05
N LEU A 201 -1.07 -8.07 -6.88
CA LEU A 201 -1.90 -8.57 -7.97
C LEU A 201 -3.17 -7.74 -8.05
N LEU A 202 -3.36 -7.02 -9.16
CA LEU A 202 -4.58 -6.28 -9.43
C LEU A 202 -5.54 -7.13 -10.26
N GLU A 203 -6.77 -7.28 -9.79
CA GLU A 203 -7.86 -7.82 -10.58
C GLU A 203 -8.62 -6.67 -11.23
N ILE A 204 -8.76 -6.75 -12.55
CA ILE A 204 -9.41 -5.73 -13.38
C ILE A 204 -10.48 -6.41 -14.23
N SER A 205 -11.69 -5.88 -14.18
CA SER A 205 -12.80 -6.25 -15.05
C SER A 205 -13.34 -4.99 -15.73
N ALA A 206 -13.43 -5.02 -17.05
CA ALA A 206 -13.73 -3.85 -17.87
C ALA A 206 -14.46 -4.24 -19.14
N TYR A 207 -15.10 -3.27 -19.77
CA TYR A 207 -15.46 -3.34 -21.18
C TYR A 207 -14.68 -2.30 -21.98
N GLY A 208 -14.37 -2.64 -23.23
CA GLY A 208 -13.72 -1.73 -24.16
C GLY A 208 -14.11 -1.97 -25.61
N PHE A 209 -13.98 -0.92 -26.41
CA PHE A 209 -14.29 -0.88 -27.83
C PHE A 209 -13.10 -0.37 -28.62
N VAL A 210 -13.01 -0.86 -29.86
CA VAL A 210 -12.06 -0.38 -30.86
C VAL A 210 -12.86 0.14 -32.04
N ASP A 211 -12.76 1.44 -32.30
CA ASP A 211 -13.35 2.08 -33.46
C ASP A 211 -12.28 2.35 -34.52
N ILE A 212 -12.43 1.74 -35.70
CA ILE A 212 -11.55 1.96 -36.84
C ILE A 212 -12.21 2.98 -37.77
N LYS A 213 -11.65 4.18 -37.82
CA LYS A 213 -12.14 5.30 -38.63
C LYS A 213 -11.37 5.49 -39.93
N GLU A 214 -10.13 5.01 -40.00
CA GLU A 214 -9.30 5.05 -41.21
C GLU A 214 -8.49 3.74 -41.32
N ILE A 215 -8.38 3.20 -42.54
CA ILE A 215 -7.49 2.09 -42.86
C ILE A 215 -6.55 2.58 -43.97
N LYS A 216 -5.25 2.70 -43.66
CA LYS A 216 -4.22 2.98 -44.66
C LYS A 216 -3.69 1.66 -45.20
N LEU A 217 -3.89 1.43 -46.50
CA LEU A 217 -3.32 0.32 -47.27
C LEU A 217 -1.95 0.72 -47.84
#